data_AF-A0AAP0K5T6-F1
#
_entry.id   AF-A0AAP0K5T6-F1
#
_cell.length_a   1.000
_cell.length_b   1.000
_cell.length_c   1.000
_cell.angle_alpha   90.00
_cell.angle_beta   90.00
_cell.angle_gamma   90.00
#
_symmetry.space_group_name_H-M   'P 1'
#
loop_
_entity.id
_entity.type
_entity.pdbx_description
1 polymer ?
#
loop_
_entity_poly.entity_id
_entity_poly.type
_entity_poly.pdbx_seq_one_letter_code
_entity_poly.pdbx_strand_id
1 'polypeptide(L)'
;MSRTSCNLSQQLWQLPFTKPLLRTASLRSGLFRGLRTESCSVMCFFRGVQTASYAVVDASYIPVTRNTAETAKKEDAPASIETVGAFQKLPMVMPSIDIISSAMRKAKRVGPTKGIANIAKREKNKGAKQLDALMKELVVPLKEYIDNFPNKRYLHPYERDLIELTLGDGNYEKVLGRVNSLKKKVVSVAKERASLCAKSLSKREAVERLNEGFKNVEEIFKLEGNAVDDLLNIAKTLRAMPVVDLGRPTLCLVGAPNVGKSSLCRILSTGKPEVCNYPFTTRGILMGHIVINSERFQVTDTPGLLRRHDEDRNNLEKLTLAVLTHLPTAILYVHDLSGECGTSPSDQFVIYKEIRERFSGHLWIDVVSKCDLLRKSPILFSTDDVDLVYPDMRNYMTAGPDGAISVSVKNEIGLDQLKDHVHDLLVSQLEKIKNQENN
;
A
#
# COMPACT_ATOMS: atom_id res chain seq x y z
N MET A 1 23.56 35.39 50.02
CA MET A 1 23.26 36.64 49.27
C MET A 1 24.12 36.61 48.01
N SER A 2 23.70 37.06 46.82
CA SER A 2 22.46 37.72 46.39
C SER A 2 22.14 37.37 44.91
N ARG A 3 20.93 37.70 44.43
CA ARG A 3 20.59 37.69 42.99
C ARG A 3 20.81 39.09 42.39
N THR A 4 21.24 39.16 41.13
CA THR A 4 21.23 40.37 40.27
C THR A 4 21.06 39.95 38.81
N SER A 5 20.89 40.89 37.87
CA SER A 5 20.51 40.61 36.48
C SER A 5 21.00 41.67 35.47
N CYS A 6 20.94 41.32 34.18
CA CYS A 6 21.19 42.18 33.00
C CYS A 6 22.69 42.51 32.76
N ASN A 7 23.22 42.83 31.55
CA ASN A 7 22.68 43.04 30.18
C ASN A 7 23.82 42.77 29.11
N LEU A 8 23.85 43.07 27.78
CA LEU A 8 23.00 43.87 26.87
C LEU A 8 23.01 43.46 25.35
N SER A 9 24.11 43.70 24.60
CA SER A 9 24.20 43.72 23.11
C SER A 9 23.99 42.35 22.44
N GLN A 10 23.21 42.12 21.37
CA GLN A 10 22.86 42.84 20.11
C GLN A 10 23.83 42.70 18.92
N GLN A 11 23.40 41.93 17.90
CA GLN A 11 23.54 42.19 16.45
C GLN A 11 22.48 41.29 15.73
N LEU A 12 21.30 41.77 15.31
CA LEU A 12 20.97 42.54 14.10
C LEU A 12 21.26 41.83 12.76
N TRP A 13 20.19 41.29 12.15
CA TRP A 13 20.01 41.17 10.69
C TRP A 13 18.56 41.58 10.35
N GLN A 14 18.34 42.22 9.20
CA GLN A 14 17.08 42.85 8.81
C GLN A 14 16.47 42.20 7.56
N LEU A 15 15.14 42.08 7.50
CA LEU A 15 14.35 42.11 6.26
C LEU A 15 13.03 42.89 6.50
N PRO A 16 12.48 43.61 5.49
CA PRO A 16 11.48 44.66 5.72
C PRO A 16 10.01 44.22 5.62
N PHE A 17 9.13 44.99 6.30
CA PHE A 17 7.67 44.92 6.18
C PHE A 17 7.13 45.72 4.98
N THR A 18 6.00 45.27 4.43
CA THR A 18 4.90 46.16 4.02
C THR A 18 3.57 45.61 4.57
N LYS A 19 2.52 46.46 4.67
CA LYS A 19 1.25 46.15 5.36
C LYS A 19 0.03 46.36 4.45
N PRO A 20 -1.12 45.71 4.73
CA PRO A 20 -2.30 45.73 3.86
C PRO A 20 -3.16 46.99 4.02
N LEU A 21 -4.03 47.24 3.04
CA LEU A 21 -5.08 48.26 3.08
C LEU A 21 -6.48 47.62 3.08
N LEU A 22 -7.27 47.97 4.10
CA LEU A 22 -8.72 47.80 4.13
C LEU A 22 -9.37 49.12 3.72
N ARG A 23 -10.42 49.07 2.90
CA ARG A 23 -11.40 50.17 2.83
C ARG A 23 -12.81 49.66 2.53
N THR A 24 -13.78 50.30 3.16
CA THR A 24 -15.21 49.99 3.07
C THR A 24 -15.87 50.74 1.93
N ALA A 25 -16.99 50.22 1.44
CA ALA A 25 -17.93 50.94 0.59
C ALA A 25 -19.36 50.65 1.07
N SER A 26 -20.17 51.70 1.24
CA SER A 26 -21.56 51.63 1.70
C SER A 26 -22.53 52.08 0.60
N LEU A 27 -23.82 51.80 0.79
CA LEU A 27 -24.86 52.04 -0.22
C LEU A 27 -24.99 53.53 -0.61
N ARG A 28 -25.27 53.78 -1.89
CA ARG A 28 -26.25 54.80 -2.32
C ARG A 28 -27.11 54.28 -3.47
N SER A 29 -28.28 54.89 -3.63
CA SER A 29 -29.37 54.48 -4.52
C SER A 29 -29.34 55.15 -5.89
N GLY A 30 -29.92 54.48 -6.89
CA GLY A 30 -30.28 55.01 -8.19
C GLY A 30 -31.53 54.27 -8.70
N LEU A 31 -32.43 54.95 -9.41
CA LEU A 31 -33.78 54.45 -9.72
C LEU A 31 -34.27 54.88 -11.12
N PHE A 32 -35.19 54.08 -11.68
CA PHE A 32 -36.06 54.30 -12.85
C PHE A 32 -35.55 54.10 -14.30
N ARG A 33 -36.41 53.40 -15.08
CA ARG A 33 -36.67 53.43 -16.54
C ARG A 33 -35.48 53.26 -17.50
N GLY A 34 -35.41 52.27 -18.40
CA GLY A 34 -36.30 51.14 -18.72
C GLY A 34 -37.06 51.29 -20.05
N LEU A 35 -36.99 50.29 -20.93
CA LEU A 35 -37.79 50.16 -22.16
C LEU A 35 -37.84 48.69 -22.67
N ARG A 36 -38.80 48.45 -23.57
CA ARG A 36 -39.40 47.18 -24.05
C ARG A 36 -38.48 46.05 -24.51
N THR A 37 -39.03 44.84 -24.42
CA THR A 37 -38.73 43.66 -25.26
C THR A 37 -39.07 43.88 -26.73
N GLU A 38 -38.25 43.36 -27.65
CA GLU A 38 -38.73 42.82 -28.94
C GLU A 38 -37.75 41.79 -29.50
N SER A 39 -38.18 41.00 -30.49
CA SER A 39 -37.52 39.76 -30.92
C SER A 39 -36.73 39.88 -32.22
N CYS A 40 -35.68 39.08 -32.39
CA CYS A 40 -35.20 38.68 -33.72
C CYS A 40 -34.67 37.23 -33.70
N SER A 41 -34.86 36.50 -34.80
CA SER A 41 -34.49 35.09 -34.95
C SER A 41 -33.25 34.90 -35.83
N VAL A 42 -32.48 33.84 -35.61
CA VAL A 42 -31.46 33.36 -36.58
C VAL A 42 -31.72 31.89 -36.91
N MET A 43 -31.59 31.54 -38.19
CA MET A 43 -32.02 30.25 -38.76
C MET A 43 -31.10 29.08 -38.42
N CYS A 44 -31.67 27.88 -38.35
CA CYS A 44 -30.91 26.64 -38.46
C CYS A 44 -30.51 26.39 -39.93
N PHE A 45 -29.23 26.15 -40.18
CA PHE A 45 -28.75 25.55 -41.44
C PHE A 45 -28.29 24.12 -41.20
N PHE A 46 -29.08 23.14 -41.67
CA PHE A 46 -28.64 21.75 -41.70
C PHE A 46 -27.71 21.51 -42.90
N ARG A 47 -26.53 20.92 -42.65
CA ARG A 47 -25.80 20.13 -43.63
C ARG A 47 -25.79 18.69 -43.14
N GLY A 48 -26.33 17.78 -43.95
CA GLY A 48 -26.36 16.36 -43.63
C GLY A 48 -24.97 15.72 -43.72
N VAL A 49 -24.67 14.84 -42.79
CA VAL A 49 -23.56 13.89 -42.86
C VAL A 49 -24.18 12.49 -42.81
N GLN A 50 -23.84 11.64 -43.78
CA GLN A 50 -24.33 10.26 -43.84
C GLN A 50 -23.60 9.41 -42.80
N THR A 51 -24.33 8.83 -41.85
CA THR A 51 -23.79 7.85 -40.90
C THR A 51 -23.93 6.44 -41.46
N ALA A 52 -22.82 5.84 -41.90
CA ALA A 52 -22.77 4.42 -42.22
C ALA A 52 -22.85 3.59 -40.94
N SER A 53 -23.83 2.70 -40.84
CA SER A 53 -24.04 1.83 -39.68
C SER A 53 -23.14 0.59 -39.75
N TYR A 54 -22.19 0.47 -38.83
CA TYR A 54 -21.52 -0.80 -38.54
C TYR A 54 -22.25 -1.55 -37.42
N ALA A 55 -22.38 -2.86 -37.56
CA ALA A 55 -23.04 -3.70 -36.55
C ALA A 55 -22.16 -3.84 -35.30
N VAL A 56 -22.74 -3.59 -34.13
CA VAL A 56 -22.13 -3.92 -32.84
C VAL A 56 -22.48 -5.38 -32.52
N VAL A 57 -21.47 -6.20 -32.26
CA VAL A 57 -21.63 -7.62 -31.89
C VAL A 57 -22.11 -7.74 -30.45
N ASP A 58 -23.01 -8.68 -30.18
CA ASP A 58 -23.66 -8.85 -28.88
C ASP A 58 -22.69 -9.04 -27.70
N ALA A 59 -22.77 -8.12 -26.74
CA ALA A 59 -22.18 -8.27 -25.41
C ALA A 59 -23.29 -8.65 -24.42
N SER A 60 -23.43 -9.94 -24.12
CA SER A 60 -24.48 -10.46 -23.25
C SER A 60 -24.36 -9.96 -21.81
N TYR A 61 -25.25 -9.04 -21.41
CA TYR A 61 -25.29 -8.45 -20.08
C TYR A 61 -25.87 -9.43 -19.04
N ILE A 62 -25.03 -10.00 -18.18
CA ILE A 62 -25.45 -10.86 -17.07
C ILE A 62 -25.79 -9.99 -15.85
N PRO A 63 -27.04 -9.98 -15.35
CA PRO A 63 -27.43 -9.17 -14.20
C PRO A 63 -26.94 -9.78 -12.88
N VAL A 64 -26.32 -8.96 -12.03
CA VAL A 64 -25.85 -9.40 -10.69
C VAL A 64 -27.04 -9.62 -9.75
N THR A 65 -27.41 -10.88 -9.54
CA THR A 65 -28.45 -11.28 -8.57
C THR A 65 -28.02 -11.00 -7.14
N ARG A 66 -28.78 -10.17 -6.41
CA ARG A 66 -28.57 -9.93 -4.98
C ARG A 66 -29.07 -11.13 -4.15
N ASN A 67 -28.20 -12.09 -3.88
CA ASN A 67 -28.51 -13.16 -2.93
C ASN A 67 -28.49 -12.62 -1.50
N THR A 68 -29.67 -12.46 -0.91
CA THR A 68 -29.83 -12.39 0.55
C THR A 68 -29.57 -13.77 1.15
N ALA A 69 -28.32 -14.04 1.56
CA ALA A 69 -27.96 -15.25 2.29
C ALA A 69 -28.16 -15.04 3.80
N GLU A 70 -28.79 -16.02 4.45
CA GLU A 70 -29.12 -15.96 5.88
C GLU A 70 -27.93 -16.31 6.78
N THR A 71 -27.99 -15.92 8.05
CA THR A 71 -26.89 -16.10 9.02
C THR A 71 -26.78 -17.55 9.51
N ALA A 72 -26.07 -18.39 8.76
CA ALA A 72 -25.53 -19.66 9.26
C ALA A 72 -24.21 -19.44 10.02
N LYS A 73 -23.94 -20.22 11.07
CA LYS A 73 -22.64 -20.25 11.74
C LYS A 73 -21.62 -20.94 10.83
N LYS A 74 -20.42 -20.36 10.68
CA LYS A 74 -19.25 -21.10 10.20
C LYS A 74 -18.53 -21.70 11.42
N GLU A 75 -18.46 -23.02 11.45
CA GLU A 75 -17.48 -23.77 12.24
C GLU A 75 -16.20 -23.96 11.39
N ASP A 76 -15.10 -24.36 12.02
CA ASP A 76 -13.76 -24.23 11.45
C ASP A 76 -13.48 -25.17 10.27
N ALA A 77 -13.55 -24.63 9.05
CA ALA A 77 -12.94 -25.21 7.86
C ALA A 77 -11.46 -24.74 7.74
N PRO A 78 -10.54 -25.56 7.18
CA PRO A 78 -9.17 -25.12 6.95
C PRO A 78 -9.15 -23.91 6.03
N ALA A 79 -8.66 -22.78 6.53
CA ALA A 79 -8.63 -21.53 5.77
C ALA A 79 -7.60 -21.64 4.63
N SER A 80 -8.10 -21.73 3.40
CA SER A 80 -7.31 -21.54 2.18
C SER A 80 -6.57 -20.20 2.27
N ILE A 81 -5.25 -20.22 2.10
CA ILE A 81 -4.41 -19.02 2.08
C ILE A 81 -4.96 -18.06 1.01
N GLU A 82 -5.15 -16.79 1.36
CA GLU A 82 -5.72 -15.83 0.42
C GLU A 82 -4.77 -15.58 -0.76
N THR A 83 -5.32 -15.52 -1.97
CA THR A 83 -4.61 -15.03 -3.15
C THR A 83 -4.14 -13.59 -2.92
N VAL A 84 -2.90 -13.27 -3.33
CA VAL A 84 -2.32 -11.91 -3.26
C VAL A 84 -3.27 -10.85 -3.84
N GLY A 85 -3.24 -9.65 -3.27
CA GLY A 85 -4.16 -8.56 -3.58
C GLY A 85 -5.19 -8.34 -2.47
N ALA A 86 -4.87 -8.67 -1.22
CA ALA A 86 -5.73 -8.44 -0.07
C ALA A 86 -5.82 -6.94 0.28
N PHE A 87 -4.70 -6.20 0.11
CA PHE A 87 -4.63 -4.78 0.49
C PHE A 87 -5.56 -3.89 -0.34
N GLN A 88 -5.75 -4.20 -1.62
CA GLN A 88 -6.58 -3.41 -2.53
C GLN A 88 -8.08 -3.60 -2.25
N LYS A 89 -8.46 -4.62 -1.46
CA LYS A 89 -9.82 -4.88 -0.98
C LYS A 89 -10.13 -4.17 0.36
N LEU A 90 -9.15 -3.48 0.97
CA LEU A 90 -9.30 -2.84 2.28
C LEU A 90 -10.40 -1.75 2.31
N PRO A 91 -11.32 -1.77 3.29
CA PRO A 91 -12.45 -0.83 3.34
C PRO A 91 -11.99 0.62 3.48
N MET A 92 -12.81 1.57 3.00
CA MET A 92 -12.51 2.99 3.13
C MET A 92 -12.75 3.47 4.58
N VAL A 93 -11.67 3.50 5.37
CA VAL A 93 -11.68 4.12 6.70
C VAL A 93 -11.93 5.63 6.56
N MET A 94 -12.80 6.17 7.42
CA MET A 94 -13.10 7.60 7.56
C MET A 94 -12.37 8.18 8.80
N PRO A 95 -11.92 9.45 8.79
CA PRO A 95 -11.26 10.07 9.95
C PRO A 95 -12.11 10.05 11.22
N SER A 96 -11.47 9.97 12.39
CA SER A 96 -12.15 9.88 13.69
C SER A 96 -13.11 11.07 13.93
N ILE A 97 -12.67 12.28 13.59
CA ILE A 97 -13.45 13.52 13.71
C ILE A 97 -14.73 13.53 12.87
N ASP A 98 -14.69 12.89 11.69
CA ASP A 98 -15.84 12.80 10.79
C ASP A 98 -16.83 11.72 11.25
N ILE A 99 -16.32 10.60 11.80
CA ILE A 99 -17.16 9.57 12.42
C ILE A 99 -17.96 10.15 13.58
N ILE A 100 -17.31 10.82 14.55
CA ILE A 100 -18.02 11.37 15.71
C ILE A 100 -18.96 12.52 15.32
N SER A 101 -18.54 13.45 14.47
CA SER A 101 -19.40 14.58 14.05
C SER A 101 -20.59 14.14 13.20
N SER A 102 -20.45 13.09 12.39
CA SER A 102 -21.55 12.45 11.66
C SER A 102 -22.51 11.74 12.61
N ALA A 103 -22.01 10.87 13.49
CA ALA A 103 -22.81 10.10 14.45
C ALA A 103 -23.61 11.01 15.40
N MET A 104 -22.96 12.02 15.99
CA MET A 104 -23.60 13.01 16.88
C MET A 104 -24.74 13.77 16.18
N ARG A 105 -24.54 14.14 14.91
CA ARG A 105 -25.51 14.86 14.07
C ARG A 105 -26.71 13.97 13.67
N LYS A 106 -26.48 12.69 13.38
CA LYS A 106 -27.53 11.72 13.08
C LYS A 106 -28.33 11.36 14.34
N ALA A 107 -27.66 11.00 15.43
CA ALA A 107 -28.27 10.62 16.70
C ALA A 107 -29.22 11.71 17.26
N LYS A 108 -28.80 12.99 17.23
CA LYS A 108 -29.63 14.12 17.68
C LYS A 108 -30.93 14.32 16.87
N ARG A 109 -31.04 13.76 15.66
CA ARG A 109 -32.28 13.78 14.84
C ARG A 109 -33.28 12.68 15.21
N VAL A 110 -32.89 11.67 15.99
CA VAL A 110 -33.78 10.53 16.32
C VAL A 110 -34.86 10.97 17.31
N GLY A 111 -36.11 10.78 16.94
CA GLY A 111 -37.28 11.17 17.74
C GLY A 111 -37.78 10.09 18.73
N PRO A 112 -38.64 10.49 19.70
CA PRO A 112 -39.39 9.54 20.51
C PRO A 112 -40.25 8.62 19.64
N THR A 113 -40.65 7.48 20.19
CA THR A 113 -41.68 6.64 19.58
C THR A 113 -43.03 7.36 19.58
N LYS A 114 -43.79 7.24 18.48
CA LYS A 114 -45.12 7.85 18.32
C LYS A 114 -46.10 7.30 19.38
N GLY A 115 -47.15 8.05 19.70
CA GLY A 115 -48.22 7.63 20.62
C GLY A 115 -47.94 7.79 22.13
N ILE A 116 -46.72 8.08 22.57
CA ILE A 116 -46.42 8.26 24.01
C ILE A 116 -47.02 9.59 24.51
N ALA A 117 -48.16 9.52 25.22
CA ALA A 117 -48.84 10.70 25.77
C ALA A 117 -48.07 11.37 26.92
N ASN A 118 -47.66 10.60 27.94
CA ASN A 118 -46.97 11.13 29.12
C ASN A 118 -45.59 11.72 28.76
N ILE A 119 -45.37 12.99 29.13
CA ILE A 119 -44.20 13.79 28.73
C ILE A 119 -42.87 13.20 29.27
N ALA A 120 -42.84 12.74 30.53
CA ALA A 120 -41.63 12.14 31.10
C ALA A 120 -41.30 10.79 30.45
N LYS A 121 -42.31 9.94 30.19
CA LYS A 121 -42.16 8.69 29.42
C LYS A 121 -41.69 8.98 27.98
N ARG A 122 -42.13 10.08 27.35
CA ARG A 122 -41.74 10.49 26.00
C ARG A 122 -40.28 10.93 25.93
N GLU A 123 -39.84 11.86 26.78
CA GLU A 123 -38.46 12.36 26.73
C GLU A 123 -37.44 11.29 27.14
N LYS A 124 -37.77 10.40 28.08
CA LYS A 124 -36.85 9.29 28.41
C LYS A 124 -36.75 8.22 27.33
N ASN A 125 -37.84 7.96 26.60
CA ASN A 125 -37.81 7.11 25.42
C ASN A 125 -36.98 7.73 24.28
N LYS A 126 -37.13 9.04 24.04
CA LYS A 126 -36.28 9.81 23.12
C LYS A 126 -34.81 9.71 23.51
N GLY A 127 -34.45 10.00 24.77
CA GLY A 127 -33.06 9.98 25.23
C GLY A 127 -32.40 8.61 25.08
N ALA A 128 -33.08 7.54 25.51
CA ALA A 128 -32.57 6.18 25.33
C ALA A 128 -32.37 5.81 23.84
N LYS A 129 -33.32 6.20 22.96
CA LYS A 129 -33.20 5.96 21.50
C LYS A 129 -32.12 6.82 20.82
N GLN A 130 -31.86 8.03 21.30
CA GLN A 130 -30.78 8.88 20.78
C GLN A 130 -29.40 8.32 21.17
N LEU A 131 -29.24 7.78 22.38
CA LEU A 131 -27.98 7.15 22.82
C LEU A 131 -27.76 5.77 22.14
N ASP A 132 -28.80 4.96 21.95
CA ASP A 132 -28.73 3.72 21.16
C ASP A 132 -28.40 4.00 19.68
N ALA A 133 -28.94 5.08 19.10
CA ALA A 133 -28.57 5.52 17.76
C ALA A 133 -27.12 6.01 17.69
N LEU A 134 -26.65 6.81 18.66
CA LEU A 134 -25.24 7.23 18.75
C LEU A 134 -24.30 6.03 18.83
N MET A 135 -24.63 5.05 19.68
CA MET A 135 -23.88 3.80 19.77
C MET A 135 -23.78 3.12 18.41
N LYS A 136 -24.91 2.93 17.70
CA LYS A 136 -24.94 2.24 16.39
C LYS A 136 -24.13 2.97 15.32
N GLU A 137 -24.30 4.28 15.21
CA GLU A 137 -23.58 5.12 14.23
C GLU A 137 -22.05 5.15 14.46
N LEU A 138 -21.59 4.96 15.70
CA LEU A 138 -20.16 4.80 16.00
C LEU A 138 -19.68 3.35 15.84
N VAL A 139 -20.47 2.37 16.27
CA VAL A 139 -20.04 0.96 16.40
C VAL A 139 -20.11 0.20 15.07
N VAL A 140 -21.02 0.57 14.15
CA VAL A 140 -21.12 -0.09 12.85
C VAL A 140 -19.85 0.12 12.00
N PRO A 141 -19.36 1.35 11.75
CA PRO A 141 -18.10 1.54 11.02
C PRO A 141 -16.90 0.87 11.70
N LEU A 142 -16.79 0.97 13.03
CA LEU A 142 -15.71 0.30 13.77
C LEU A 142 -15.78 -1.23 13.66
N LYS A 143 -16.98 -1.82 13.55
CA LYS A 143 -17.15 -3.25 13.28
C LYS A 143 -16.77 -3.57 11.84
N GLU A 144 -17.26 -2.82 10.87
CA GLU A 144 -16.93 -2.99 9.44
C GLU A 144 -15.41 -2.93 9.18
N TYR A 145 -14.67 -2.03 9.86
CA TYR A 145 -13.21 -2.00 9.73
C TYR A 145 -12.55 -3.25 10.34
N ILE A 146 -12.98 -3.72 11.51
CA ILE A 146 -12.37 -4.89 12.17
C ILE A 146 -12.70 -6.19 11.42
N ASP A 147 -13.88 -6.28 10.83
CA ASP A 147 -14.34 -7.48 10.15
C ASP A 147 -13.80 -7.62 8.71
N ASN A 148 -13.44 -6.50 8.04
CA ASN A 148 -12.97 -6.47 6.65
C ASN A 148 -11.48 -6.09 6.48
N PHE A 149 -10.72 -5.94 7.57
CA PHE A 149 -9.25 -5.94 7.49
C PHE A 149 -8.74 -7.38 7.57
N PRO A 150 -7.85 -7.81 6.66
CA PRO A 150 -7.39 -9.19 6.62
C PRO A 150 -6.58 -9.54 7.87
N ASN A 151 -6.79 -10.75 8.38
CA ASN A 151 -6.00 -11.29 9.47
C ASN A 151 -4.64 -11.76 8.92
N LYS A 152 -3.54 -11.19 9.43
CA LYS A 152 -2.16 -11.50 9.01
C LYS A 152 -1.85 -13.00 8.98
N ARG A 153 -2.52 -13.84 9.78
CA ARG A 153 -2.34 -15.30 9.76
C ARG A 153 -2.77 -15.97 8.46
N TYR A 154 -3.77 -15.42 7.75
CA TYR A 154 -4.35 -16.01 6.54
C TYR A 154 -3.92 -15.31 5.23
N LEU A 155 -3.26 -14.16 5.35
CA LEU A 155 -2.59 -13.49 4.24
C LEU A 155 -1.51 -14.38 3.62
N HIS A 156 -1.32 -14.21 2.31
CA HIS A 156 -0.20 -14.79 1.57
C HIS A 156 1.14 -14.42 2.23
N PRO A 157 2.14 -15.33 2.35
CA PRO A 157 3.39 -15.05 3.06
C PRO A 157 4.06 -13.73 2.67
N TYR A 158 4.19 -13.47 1.36
CA TYR A 158 4.71 -12.20 0.83
C TYR A 158 3.99 -10.94 1.37
N GLU A 159 2.66 -10.97 1.52
CA GLU A 159 1.90 -9.83 2.07
C GLU A 159 2.12 -9.68 3.59
N ARG A 160 2.43 -10.76 4.32
CA ARG A 160 2.77 -10.68 5.76
C ARG A 160 4.11 -9.97 5.96
N ASP A 161 5.10 -10.31 5.13
CA ASP A 161 6.41 -9.68 5.13
C ASP A 161 6.29 -8.19 4.75
N LEU A 162 5.48 -7.85 3.75
CA LEU A 162 5.19 -6.45 3.40
C LEU A 162 4.56 -5.67 4.57
N ILE A 163 3.69 -6.29 5.39
CA ILE A 163 3.17 -5.65 6.61
C ILE A 163 4.31 -5.39 7.62
N GLU A 164 5.18 -6.35 7.88
CA GLU A 164 6.29 -6.22 8.84
C GLU A 164 7.30 -5.15 8.38
N LEU A 165 7.76 -5.23 7.13
CA LEU A 165 8.72 -4.30 6.53
C LEU A 165 8.19 -2.86 6.42
N THR A 166 6.87 -2.66 6.47
CA THR A 166 6.25 -1.33 6.35
C THR A 166 5.78 -0.74 7.68
N LEU A 167 5.24 -1.56 8.58
CA LEU A 167 4.55 -1.10 9.79
C LEU A 167 5.28 -1.46 11.09
N GLY A 168 6.24 -2.39 11.05
CA GLY A 168 6.95 -2.91 12.22
C GLY A 168 6.15 -3.90 13.06
N ASP A 169 6.87 -4.65 13.89
CA ASP A 169 6.36 -5.91 14.46
C ASP A 169 5.16 -5.73 15.40
N GLY A 170 4.09 -6.46 15.07
CA GLY A 170 2.83 -6.45 15.79
C GLY A 170 2.08 -5.11 15.75
N ASN A 171 2.54 -4.10 15.00
CA ASN A 171 1.91 -2.76 14.99
C ASN A 171 0.50 -2.81 14.38
N TYR A 172 0.35 -3.56 13.29
CA TYR A 172 -0.93 -3.83 12.62
C TYR A 172 -1.97 -4.41 13.61
N GLU A 173 -1.60 -5.45 14.35
CA GLU A 173 -2.43 -6.09 15.37
C GLU A 173 -2.72 -5.18 16.56
N LYS A 174 -1.73 -4.39 17.01
CA LYS A 174 -1.88 -3.42 18.12
C LYS A 174 -2.92 -2.34 17.77
N VAL A 175 -2.92 -1.83 16.53
CA VAL A 175 -3.90 -0.82 16.07
C VAL A 175 -5.30 -1.43 15.94
N LEU A 176 -5.45 -2.59 15.28
CA LEU A 176 -6.73 -3.31 15.21
C LEU A 176 -7.28 -3.65 16.61
N GLY A 177 -6.42 -4.04 17.54
CA GLY A 177 -6.74 -4.29 18.94
C GLY A 177 -7.23 -3.04 19.69
N ARG A 178 -6.62 -1.88 19.45
CA ARG A 178 -7.08 -0.58 19.98
C ARG A 178 -8.46 -0.20 19.42
N VAL A 179 -8.67 -0.31 18.12
CA VAL A 179 -9.98 -0.03 17.49
C VAL A 179 -11.07 -0.97 18.02
N ASN A 180 -10.76 -2.26 18.24
CA ASN A 180 -11.69 -3.21 18.87
C ASN A 180 -11.97 -2.88 20.35
N SER A 181 -11.00 -2.31 21.06
CA SER A 181 -11.15 -1.86 22.45
C SER A 181 -12.02 -0.61 22.56
N LEU A 182 -11.80 0.39 21.70
CA LEU A 182 -12.68 1.56 21.54
C LEU A 182 -14.12 1.13 21.25
N LYS A 183 -14.32 0.24 20.26
CA LYS A 183 -15.64 -0.34 19.92
C LYS A 183 -16.34 -0.93 21.15
N LYS A 184 -15.63 -1.72 21.97
CA LYS A 184 -16.17 -2.33 23.20
C LYS A 184 -16.55 -1.27 24.25
N LYS A 185 -15.71 -0.25 24.46
CA LYS A 185 -15.96 0.84 25.43
C LYS A 185 -17.16 1.72 25.04
N VAL A 186 -17.30 2.04 23.75
CA VAL A 186 -18.48 2.77 23.25
C VAL A 186 -19.75 1.95 23.45
N VAL A 187 -19.72 0.63 23.20
CA VAL A 187 -20.87 -0.26 23.44
C VAL A 187 -21.26 -0.32 24.92
N SER A 188 -20.31 -0.44 25.86
CA SER A 188 -20.64 -0.54 27.29
C SER A 188 -21.22 0.76 27.82
N VAL A 189 -20.53 1.89 27.63
CA VAL A 189 -20.94 3.18 28.20
C VAL A 189 -22.22 3.71 27.54
N ALA A 190 -22.40 3.56 26.23
CA ALA A 190 -23.64 4.01 25.59
C ALA A 190 -24.86 3.18 26.03
N LYS A 191 -24.72 1.86 26.23
CA LYS A 191 -25.79 1.02 26.81
C LYS A 191 -26.12 1.39 28.25
N GLU A 192 -25.10 1.62 29.07
CA GLU A 192 -25.27 2.08 30.46
C GLU A 192 -26.05 3.41 30.50
N ARG A 193 -25.62 4.40 29.72
CA ARG A 193 -26.24 5.73 29.69
C ARG A 193 -27.65 5.72 29.08
N ALA A 194 -27.91 4.87 28.09
CA ALA A 194 -29.26 4.62 27.58
C ALA A 194 -30.18 3.98 28.65
N SER A 195 -29.65 3.03 29.44
CA SER A 195 -30.37 2.41 30.57
C SER A 195 -30.67 3.42 31.68
N LEU A 196 -29.71 4.27 32.05
CA LEU A 196 -29.90 5.35 33.03
C LEU A 196 -30.93 6.39 32.55
N CYS A 197 -30.96 6.71 31.25
CA CYS A 197 -32.03 7.53 30.67
C CYS A 197 -33.40 6.83 30.78
N ALA A 198 -33.50 5.56 30.38
CA ALA A 198 -34.75 4.79 30.46
C ALA A 198 -35.30 4.68 31.90
N LYS A 199 -34.42 4.70 32.91
CA LYS A 199 -34.77 4.70 34.34
C LYS A 199 -35.21 6.06 34.90
N SER A 200 -35.06 7.17 34.17
CA SER A 200 -35.47 8.50 34.68
C SER A 200 -36.94 8.57 35.09
N LEU A 201 -37.20 9.31 36.17
CA LEU A 201 -38.51 9.58 36.74
C LEU A 201 -39.09 10.89 36.17
N SER A 202 -38.28 11.94 36.06
CA SER A 202 -38.71 13.27 35.61
C SER A 202 -38.26 13.63 34.18
N LYS A 203 -38.95 14.60 33.56
CA LYS A 203 -38.53 15.20 32.27
C LYS A 203 -37.12 15.80 32.36
N ARG A 204 -36.83 16.51 33.46
CA ARG A 204 -35.57 17.25 33.66
C ARG A 204 -34.39 16.30 33.74
N GLU A 205 -34.48 15.31 34.62
CA GLU A 205 -33.53 14.21 34.81
C GLU A 205 -33.26 13.43 33.51
N ALA A 206 -34.30 13.20 32.69
CA ALA A 206 -34.14 12.55 31.39
C ALA A 206 -33.32 13.38 30.38
N VAL A 207 -33.45 14.71 30.40
CA VAL A 207 -32.67 15.63 29.54
C VAL A 207 -31.24 15.81 30.08
N GLU A 208 -31.07 15.91 31.40
CA GLU A 208 -29.76 16.01 32.05
C GLU A 208 -28.91 14.75 31.78
N ARG A 209 -29.44 13.55 32.03
CA ARG A 209 -28.75 12.27 31.70
C ARG A 209 -28.50 12.07 30.22
N LEU A 210 -29.35 12.60 29.34
CA LEU A 210 -29.15 12.55 27.89
C LEU A 210 -27.95 13.40 27.46
N ASN A 211 -27.87 14.64 27.95
CA ASN A 211 -26.76 15.54 27.66
C ASN A 211 -25.43 14.99 28.22
N GLU A 212 -25.46 14.46 29.44
CA GLU A 212 -24.30 13.79 30.06
C GLU A 212 -23.88 12.54 29.27
N GLY A 213 -24.84 11.69 28.87
CA GLY A 213 -24.58 10.49 28.06
C GLY A 213 -23.97 10.81 26.70
N PHE A 214 -24.45 11.87 26.02
CA PHE A 214 -23.86 12.37 24.78
C PHE A 214 -22.40 12.83 25.00
N LYS A 215 -22.17 13.65 26.04
CA LYS A 215 -20.84 14.17 26.37
C LYS A 215 -19.85 13.04 26.68
N ASN A 216 -20.23 12.10 27.54
CA ASN A 216 -19.35 11.02 27.99
C ASN A 216 -18.94 10.08 26.82
N VAL A 217 -19.86 9.79 25.89
CA VAL A 217 -19.55 9.00 24.68
C VAL A 217 -18.67 9.78 23.70
N GLU A 218 -18.90 11.10 23.55
CA GLU A 218 -18.06 11.99 22.74
C GLU A 218 -16.63 12.11 23.29
N GLU A 219 -16.46 12.22 24.61
CA GLU A 219 -15.15 12.28 25.27
C GLU A 219 -14.37 10.97 25.13
N ILE A 220 -15.00 9.82 25.37
CA ILE A 220 -14.35 8.50 25.16
C ILE A 220 -13.91 8.33 23.71
N PHE A 221 -14.77 8.69 22.74
CA PHE A 221 -14.42 8.57 21.32
C PHE A 221 -13.28 9.53 20.92
N LYS A 222 -13.22 10.74 21.49
CA LYS A 222 -12.11 11.67 21.23
C LYS A 222 -10.78 11.22 21.84
N LEU A 223 -10.81 10.63 23.03
CA LEU A 223 -9.60 10.17 23.74
C LEU A 223 -8.92 8.98 23.05
N GLU A 224 -9.70 8.04 22.49
CA GLU A 224 -9.18 6.83 21.83
C GLU A 224 -9.35 6.82 20.30
N GLY A 225 -9.93 7.88 19.73
CA GLY A 225 -10.19 8.03 18.29
C GLY A 225 -8.94 8.01 17.42
N ASN A 226 -7.77 8.35 18.00
CA ASN A 226 -6.48 8.24 17.32
C ASN A 226 -6.21 6.83 16.78
N ALA A 227 -6.74 5.77 17.40
CA ALA A 227 -6.63 4.40 16.89
C ALA A 227 -7.30 4.22 15.52
N VAL A 228 -8.33 5.00 15.21
CA VAL A 228 -9.01 4.98 13.91
C VAL A 228 -8.22 5.78 12.88
N ASP A 229 -7.57 6.87 13.28
CA ASP A 229 -6.69 7.64 12.39
C ASP A 229 -5.37 6.91 12.09
N ASP A 230 -4.84 6.16 13.07
CA ASP A 230 -3.75 5.20 12.87
C ASP A 230 -4.16 4.12 11.86
N LEU A 231 -5.36 3.55 12.01
CA LEU A 231 -5.90 2.54 11.08
C LEU A 231 -6.15 3.12 9.68
N LEU A 232 -6.60 4.37 9.59
CA LEU A 232 -6.73 5.12 8.33
C LEU A 232 -5.38 5.28 7.61
N ASN A 233 -4.33 5.59 8.35
CA ASN A 233 -2.99 5.73 7.80
C ASN A 233 -2.44 4.37 7.34
N ILE A 234 -2.60 3.30 8.13
CA ILE A 234 -2.32 1.92 7.71
C ILE A 234 -3.06 1.58 6.40
N ALA A 235 -4.36 1.88 6.31
CA ALA A 235 -5.16 1.58 5.13
C ALA A 235 -4.70 2.32 3.86
N LYS A 236 -4.28 3.59 3.99
CA LYS A 236 -3.70 4.36 2.89
C LYS A 236 -2.37 3.74 2.44
N THR A 237 -1.49 3.44 3.39
CA THR A 237 -0.16 2.86 3.16
C THR A 237 -0.23 1.50 2.46
N LEU A 238 -1.08 0.59 2.94
CA LEU A 238 -1.24 -0.74 2.34
C LEU A 238 -1.91 -0.67 0.96
N ARG A 239 -2.95 0.16 0.76
CA ARG A 239 -3.59 0.34 -0.57
C ARG A 239 -2.68 0.96 -1.64
N ALA A 240 -1.56 1.57 -1.25
CA ALA A 240 -0.59 2.14 -2.18
C ALA A 240 0.43 1.11 -2.73
N MET A 241 0.47 -0.11 -2.18
CA MET A 241 1.37 -1.17 -2.62
C MET A 241 0.94 -1.76 -3.98
N PRO A 242 1.90 -2.23 -4.80
CA PRO A 242 1.59 -2.97 -6.03
C PRO A 242 0.91 -4.30 -5.74
N VAL A 243 0.19 -4.83 -6.73
CA VAL A 243 -0.31 -6.22 -6.73
C VAL A 243 0.66 -7.08 -7.54
N VAL A 244 1.07 -8.22 -6.98
CA VAL A 244 1.76 -9.27 -7.73
C VAL A 244 0.74 -10.31 -8.18
N ASP A 245 0.79 -10.71 -9.44
CA ASP A 245 0.00 -11.81 -10.00
C ASP A 245 0.81 -13.11 -9.95
N LEU A 246 0.36 -14.08 -9.13
CA LEU A 246 1.04 -15.36 -8.95
C LEU A 246 0.98 -16.25 -10.20
N GLY A 247 -0.03 -16.09 -11.06
CA GLY A 247 -0.18 -16.86 -12.30
C GLY A 247 0.73 -16.37 -13.44
N ARG A 248 1.52 -15.30 -13.23
CA ARG A 248 2.50 -14.80 -14.21
C ARG A 248 3.93 -15.03 -13.71
N PRO A 249 4.76 -15.82 -14.41
CA PRO A 249 6.16 -15.96 -14.08
C PRO A 249 6.87 -14.61 -14.03
N THR A 250 7.72 -14.45 -13.02
CA THR A 250 8.42 -13.20 -12.74
C THR A 250 9.92 -13.44 -12.77
N LEU A 251 10.61 -12.79 -13.72
CA LEU A 251 12.06 -12.75 -13.77
C LEU A 251 12.59 -11.78 -12.71
N CYS A 252 13.25 -12.32 -11.69
CA CYS A 252 13.83 -11.57 -10.59
C CYS A 252 15.31 -11.29 -10.86
N LEU A 253 15.68 -10.02 -11.08
CA LEU A 253 17.08 -9.64 -11.24
C LEU A 253 17.71 -9.47 -9.85
N VAL A 254 18.71 -10.30 -9.54
CA VAL A 254 19.39 -10.39 -8.24
C VAL A 254 20.89 -10.10 -8.40
N GLY A 255 21.58 -9.74 -7.32
CA GLY A 255 23.02 -9.40 -7.31
C GLY A 255 23.29 -8.11 -6.53
N ALA A 256 24.56 -7.71 -6.44
CA ALA A 256 24.99 -6.56 -5.65
C ALA A 256 24.38 -5.20 -6.13
N PRO A 257 24.51 -4.11 -5.35
CA PRO A 257 24.20 -2.77 -5.84
C PRO A 257 25.04 -2.41 -7.08
N ASN A 258 24.53 -1.52 -7.94
CA ASN A 258 25.25 -0.91 -9.08
C ASN A 258 25.85 -1.87 -10.16
N VAL A 259 25.57 -3.18 -10.10
CA VAL A 259 25.94 -4.18 -11.15
C VAL A 259 25.11 -4.05 -12.44
N GLY A 260 24.28 -3.02 -12.60
CA GLY A 260 23.54 -2.76 -13.84
C GLY A 260 22.18 -3.47 -13.99
N LYS A 261 21.65 -4.12 -12.93
CA LYS A 261 20.33 -4.78 -12.91
C LYS A 261 19.20 -3.90 -13.50
N SER A 262 19.10 -2.65 -13.04
CA SER A 262 18.14 -1.66 -13.54
C SER A 262 18.26 -1.37 -15.05
N SER A 263 19.44 -1.56 -15.63
CA SER A 263 19.67 -1.37 -17.07
C SER A 263 19.25 -2.61 -17.85
N LEU A 264 19.56 -3.80 -17.36
CA LEU A 264 19.11 -5.07 -17.94
C LEU A 264 17.57 -5.20 -17.90
N CYS A 265 16.93 -4.84 -16.79
CA CYS A 265 15.47 -4.80 -16.68
C CYS A 265 14.80 -3.93 -17.77
N ARG A 266 15.43 -2.80 -18.15
CA ARG A 266 14.95 -1.92 -19.23
C ARG A 266 15.15 -2.47 -20.65
N ILE A 267 16.08 -3.42 -20.84
CA ILE A 267 16.38 -4.05 -22.13
C ILE A 267 15.55 -5.32 -22.34
N LEU A 268 15.32 -6.08 -21.27
CA LEU A 268 14.51 -7.29 -21.29
C LEU A 268 13.01 -6.96 -21.37
N SER A 269 12.57 -5.86 -20.75
CA SER A 269 11.19 -5.37 -20.83
C SER A 269 10.83 -4.89 -22.25
N THR A 270 9.77 -5.44 -22.82
CA THR A 270 9.24 -5.07 -24.16
C THR A 270 8.71 -3.63 -24.20
N GLY A 271 8.30 -3.08 -23.06
CA GLY A 271 7.92 -1.68 -22.89
C GLY A 271 8.74 -0.97 -21.83
N LYS A 272 8.53 0.34 -21.65
CA LYS A 272 9.17 1.12 -20.58
C LYS A 272 8.73 0.58 -19.20
N PRO A 273 9.66 0.15 -18.32
CA PRO A 273 9.30 -0.31 -16.97
C PRO A 273 8.62 0.78 -16.13
N GLU A 274 7.67 0.35 -15.30
CA GLU A 274 6.99 1.16 -14.30
C GLU A 274 7.78 1.21 -12.99
N VAL A 275 7.45 2.17 -12.12
CA VAL A 275 8.09 2.32 -10.79
C VAL A 275 7.07 1.94 -9.72
N CYS A 276 7.21 0.73 -9.18
CA CYS A 276 6.40 0.22 -8.09
C CYS A 276 6.85 0.84 -6.76
N ASN A 277 5.98 1.70 -6.19
CA ASN A 277 6.27 2.39 -4.94
C ASN A 277 5.93 1.50 -3.74
N TYR A 278 6.95 1.08 -3.00
CA TYR A 278 6.79 0.40 -1.70
C TYR A 278 6.96 1.45 -0.58
N PRO A 279 6.05 1.57 0.41
CA PRO A 279 6.05 2.75 1.30
C PRO A 279 7.29 2.92 2.21
N PHE A 280 8.07 1.86 2.44
CA PHE A 280 9.34 1.90 3.17
C PHE A 280 10.56 2.19 2.29
N THR A 281 10.36 2.58 1.02
CA THR A 281 11.43 2.72 0.02
C THR A 281 11.54 4.16 -0.48
N THR A 282 12.77 4.68 -0.52
CA THR A 282 13.06 6.04 -1.03
C THR A 282 13.15 6.12 -2.54
N ARG A 283 13.27 4.96 -3.20
CA ARG A 283 13.17 4.76 -4.64
C ARG A 283 12.34 3.48 -4.85
N GLY A 284 11.26 3.58 -5.62
CA GLY A 284 10.46 2.42 -5.98
C GLY A 284 11.22 1.43 -6.86
N ILE A 285 10.75 0.18 -6.87
CA ILE A 285 11.31 -0.92 -7.67
C ILE A 285 10.89 -0.75 -9.14
N LEU A 286 11.81 -1.03 -10.08
CA LEU A 286 11.47 -1.05 -11.50
C LEU A 286 10.86 -2.40 -11.89
N MET A 287 9.61 -2.37 -12.36
CA MET A 287 8.88 -3.53 -12.85
C MET A 287 8.55 -3.35 -14.33
N GLY A 288 9.09 -4.21 -15.17
CA GLY A 288 8.80 -4.29 -16.60
C GLY A 288 7.94 -5.49 -16.97
N HIS A 289 7.61 -5.58 -18.25
CA HIS A 289 6.83 -6.68 -18.83
C HIS A 289 7.52 -7.22 -20.06
N ILE A 290 7.58 -8.54 -20.17
CA ILE A 290 8.11 -9.25 -21.33
C ILE A 290 6.94 -9.96 -22.00
N VAL A 291 6.82 -9.84 -23.32
CA VAL A 291 5.76 -10.49 -24.11
C VAL A 291 6.39 -11.49 -25.07
N ILE A 292 6.06 -12.77 -24.91
CA ILE A 292 6.61 -13.89 -25.70
C ILE A 292 5.43 -14.71 -26.19
N ASN A 293 5.29 -14.92 -27.50
CA ASN A 293 4.22 -15.75 -28.11
C ASN A 293 2.79 -15.39 -27.63
N SER A 294 2.53 -14.10 -27.38
CA SER A 294 1.32 -13.52 -26.76
C SER A 294 1.12 -13.75 -25.24
N GLU A 295 1.88 -14.63 -24.60
CA GLU A 295 1.92 -14.76 -23.14
C GLU A 295 2.64 -13.54 -22.52
N ARG A 296 2.29 -13.21 -21.27
CA ARG A 296 2.81 -12.02 -20.57
C ARG A 296 3.52 -12.38 -19.27
N PHE A 297 4.79 -12.00 -19.20
CA PHE A 297 5.70 -12.25 -18.10
C PHE A 297 6.07 -10.93 -17.41
N GLN A 298 6.52 -11.00 -16.16
CA GLN A 298 6.99 -9.84 -15.41
C GLN A 298 8.53 -9.87 -15.29
N VAL A 299 9.16 -8.71 -15.21
CA VAL A 299 10.60 -8.58 -14.90
C VAL A 299 10.80 -7.52 -13.82
N THR A 300 11.49 -7.86 -12.73
CA THR A 300 11.64 -6.97 -11.56
C THR A 300 13.11 -6.75 -11.19
N ASP A 301 13.47 -5.48 -11.07
CA ASP A 301 14.79 -5.02 -10.63
C ASP A 301 14.84 -4.95 -9.11
N THR A 302 15.27 -6.04 -8.45
CA THR A 302 15.27 -6.05 -6.98
C THR A 302 16.42 -5.24 -6.38
N PRO A 303 16.22 -4.66 -5.18
CA PRO A 303 17.30 -4.03 -4.45
C PRO A 303 18.52 -4.94 -4.28
N GLY A 304 19.71 -4.35 -4.43
CA GLY A 304 20.96 -5.10 -4.35
C GLY A 304 21.26 -5.63 -2.96
N LEU A 305 21.70 -6.88 -2.91
CA LEU A 305 22.10 -7.58 -1.69
C LEU A 305 23.56 -7.29 -1.35
N LEU A 306 23.88 -7.18 -0.06
CA LEU A 306 25.24 -7.05 0.45
C LEU A 306 25.60 -8.22 1.38
N ARG A 307 26.89 -8.46 1.58
CA ARG A 307 27.41 -9.51 2.47
C ARG A 307 27.22 -9.10 3.93
N ARG A 308 26.20 -9.65 4.58
CA ARG A 308 25.81 -9.40 5.98
C ARG A 308 24.83 -10.48 6.46
N HIS A 309 24.63 -10.61 7.77
CA HIS A 309 23.61 -11.51 8.31
C HIS A 309 22.19 -11.00 8.04
N ASP A 310 21.21 -11.90 7.99
CA ASP A 310 19.81 -11.57 7.71
C ASP A 310 19.20 -10.57 8.70
N GLU A 311 19.66 -10.56 9.95
CA GLU A 311 19.24 -9.59 10.97
C GLU A 311 19.66 -8.16 10.57
N ASP A 312 20.91 -7.98 10.13
CA ASP A 312 21.52 -6.71 9.68
C ASP A 312 21.06 -6.22 8.30
N ARG A 313 20.30 -7.05 7.55
CA ARG A 313 19.74 -6.65 6.25
C ARG A 313 18.72 -5.53 6.42
N ASN A 314 18.83 -4.52 5.57
CA ASN A 314 17.87 -3.43 5.55
C ASN A 314 16.54 -3.86 4.86
N ASN A 315 15.47 -3.08 5.01
CA ASN A 315 14.14 -3.47 4.53
C ASN A 315 14.08 -3.70 3.00
N LEU A 316 14.96 -3.09 2.21
CA LEU A 316 15.08 -3.34 0.77
C LEU A 316 15.69 -4.72 0.48
N GLU A 317 16.75 -5.10 1.20
CA GLU A 317 17.36 -6.43 1.09
C GLU A 317 16.41 -7.53 1.57
N LYS A 318 15.68 -7.28 2.66
CA LYS A 318 14.64 -8.19 3.17
C LYS A 318 13.45 -8.30 2.19
N LEU A 319 13.08 -7.22 1.49
CA LEU A 319 12.09 -7.29 0.40
C LEU A 319 12.58 -8.16 -0.78
N THR A 320 13.85 -8.08 -1.17
CA THR A 320 14.44 -8.98 -2.17
C THR A 320 14.33 -10.44 -1.74
N LEU A 321 14.65 -10.75 -0.47
CA LEU A 321 14.49 -12.12 0.07
C LEU A 321 13.02 -12.55 0.12
N ALA A 322 12.09 -11.69 0.53
CA ALA A 322 10.66 -12.01 0.55
C ALA A 322 10.11 -12.34 -0.85
N VAL A 323 10.53 -11.59 -1.88
CA VAL A 323 10.22 -11.89 -3.29
C VAL A 323 10.72 -13.29 -3.68
N LEU A 324 11.98 -13.61 -3.39
CA LEU A 324 12.58 -14.91 -3.73
C LEU A 324 12.07 -16.09 -2.88
N THR A 325 11.55 -15.84 -1.68
CA THR A 325 11.06 -16.90 -0.78
C THR A 325 9.59 -17.22 -1.00
N HIS A 326 8.80 -16.27 -1.52
CA HIS A 326 7.33 -16.35 -1.49
C HIS A 326 6.63 -16.12 -2.83
N LEU A 327 7.33 -15.74 -3.90
CA LEU A 327 6.73 -15.57 -5.23
C LEU A 327 7.32 -16.60 -6.20
N PRO A 328 6.58 -17.08 -7.22
CA PRO A 328 7.04 -18.10 -8.16
C PRO A 328 8.01 -17.51 -9.20
N THR A 329 9.17 -17.03 -8.73
CA THR A 329 10.17 -16.35 -9.55
C THR A 329 11.09 -17.30 -10.30
N ALA A 330 11.75 -16.78 -11.33
CA ALA A 330 12.98 -17.34 -11.86
C ALA A 330 14.07 -16.27 -11.76
N ILE A 331 15.32 -16.66 -11.50
CA ILE A 331 16.39 -15.77 -11.04
C ILE A 331 17.35 -15.48 -12.19
N LEU A 332 17.59 -14.20 -12.45
CA LEU A 332 18.69 -13.72 -13.27
C LEU A 332 19.71 -13.05 -12.32
N TYR A 333 20.81 -13.74 -12.03
CA TYR A 333 21.84 -13.22 -11.13
C TYR A 333 22.87 -12.42 -11.92
N VAL A 334 23.12 -11.18 -11.49
CA VAL A 334 23.98 -10.23 -12.20
C VAL A 334 25.27 -10.02 -11.42
N HIS A 335 26.39 -10.37 -12.06
CA HIS A 335 27.75 -10.21 -11.56
C HIS A 335 28.40 -8.98 -12.19
N ASP A 336 29.31 -8.32 -11.48
CA ASP A 336 30.17 -7.26 -12.01
C ASP A 336 31.61 -7.48 -11.57
N LEU A 337 32.38 -8.15 -12.43
CA LEU A 337 33.78 -8.48 -12.16
C LEU A 337 34.74 -7.30 -12.42
N SER A 338 34.24 -6.14 -12.87
CA SER A 338 35.08 -4.94 -13.09
C SER A 338 35.51 -4.25 -11.79
N GLY A 339 34.81 -4.53 -10.68
CA GLY A 339 34.97 -3.82 -9.40
C GLY A 339 34.28 -2.45 -9.34
N GLU A 340 33.81 -1.88 -10.46
CA GLU A 340 33.23 -0.53 -10.50
C GLU A 340 31.88 -0.38 -9.77
N CYS A 341 31.18 -1.48 -9.45
CA CYS A 341 29.94 -1.41 -8.67
C CYS A 341 30.11 -0.96 -7.21
N GLY A 342 31.33 -1.03 -6.66
CA GLY A 342 31.60 -0.74 -5.24
C GLY A 342 31.34 -1.94 -4.30
N THR A 343 31.26 -3.17 -4.83
CA THR A 343 31.29 -4.42 -4.06
C THR A 343 32.36 -5.32 -4.68
N SER A 344 33.28 -5.86 -3.87
CA SER A 344 34.40 -6.65 -4.38
C SER A 344 33.91 -7.91 -5.12
N PRO A 345 34.63 -8.41 -6.14
CA PRO A 345 34.28 -9.68 -6.79
C PRO A 345 34.23 -10.86 -5.81
N SER A 346 35.10 -10.90 -4.80
CA SER A 346 35.09 -11.95 -3.76
C SER A 346 33.89 -11.85 -2.80
N ASP A 347 33.43 -10.65 -2.44
CA ASP A 347 32.17 -10.49 -1.69
C ASP A 347 30.96 -10.85 -2.55
N GLN A 348 30.96 -10.46 -3.84
CA GLN A 348 29.92 -10.87 -4.79
C GLN A 348 29.82 -12.40 -4.91
N PHE A 349 30.96 -13.11 -4.90
CA PHE A 349 31.00 -14.58 -4.90
C PHE A 349 30.39 -15.18 -3.64
N VAL A 350 30.69 -14.64 -2.44
CA VAL A 350 30.12 -15.15 -1.18
C VAL A 350 28.60 -14.95 -1.13
N ILE A 351 28.12 -13.74 -1.47
CA ILE A 351 26.67 -13.47 -1.59
C ILE A 351 26.03 -14.41 -2.62
N TYR A 352 26.70 -14.64 -3.74
CA TYR A 352 26.21 -15.49 -4.80
C TYR A 352 26.07 -16.96 -4.39
N LYS A 353 27.09 -17.55 -3.75
CA LYS A 353 27.02 -18.93 -3.22
C LYS A 353 25.88 -19.06 -2.20
N GLU A 354 25.76 -18.11 -1.27
CA GLU A 354 24.71 -18.07 -0.25
C GLU A 354 23.28 -18.07 -0.86
N ILE A 355 23.03 -17.19 -1.84
CA ILE A 355 21.72 -17.08 -2.50
C ILE A 355 21.48 -18.27 -3.44
N ARG A 356 22.50 -18.82 -4.11
CA ARG A 356 22.37 -20.01 -4.98
C ARG A 356 22.12 -21.30 -4.21
N GLU A 357 22.65 -21.43 -3.00
CA GLU A 357 22.32 -22.52 -2.07
C GLU A 357 20.87 -22.37 -1.55
N ARG A 358 20.56 -21.20 -0.96
CA ARG A 358 19.25 -20.88 -0.35
C ARG A 358 18.07 -20.98 -1.30
N PHE A 359 18.25 -20.60 -2.58
CA PHE A 359 17.20 -20.60 -3.60
C PHE A 359 17.47 -21.58 -4.75
N SER A 360 18.21 -22.66 -4.46
CA SER A 360 18.55 -23.75 -5.39
C SER A 360 17.35 -24.40 -6.12
N GLY A 361 16.15 -24.35 -5.55
CA GLY A 361 14.91 -24.83 -6.19
C GLY A 361 14.30 -23.93 -7.28
N HIS A 362 14.90 -22.76 -7.55
CA HIS A 362 14.49 -21.85 -8.62
C HIS A 362 15.12 -22.23 -9.98
N LEU A 363 14.62 -21.65 -11.08
CA LEU A 363 15.37 -21.62 -12.34
C LEU A 363 16.34 -20.43 -12.31
N TRP A 364 17.54 -20.60 -12.87
CA TRP A 364 18.65 -19.64 -12.76
C TRP A 364 19.29 -19.36 -14.13
N ILE A 365 19.65 -18.09 -14.39
CA ILE A 365 20.62 -17.67 -15.40
C ILE A 365 21.64 -16.74 -14.71
N ASP A 366 22.93 -17.05 -14.89
CA ASP A 366 24.04 -16.23 -14.41
C ASP A 366 24.51 -15.28 -15.51
N VAL A 367 24.73 -14.00 -15.19
CA VAL A 367 25.05 -12.93 -16.17
C VAL A 367 26.23 -12.08 -15.71
N VAL A 368 27.31 -12.08 -16.47
CA VAL A 368 28.48 -11.20 -16.23
C VAL A 368 28.25 -9.87 -16.95
N SER A 369 27.84 -8.85 -16.19
CA SER A 369 27.62 -7.50 -16.69
C SER A 369 28.93 -6.75 -16.97
N LYS A 370 28.83 -5.64 -17.71
CA LYS A 370 29.93 -4.72 -18.02
C LYS A 370 31.15 -5.43 -18.63
N CYS A 371 30.93 -6.47 -19.44
CA CYS A 371 31.99 -7.33 -19.97
C CYS A 371 33.02 -6.58 -20.85
N ASP A 372 32.70 -5.35 -21.28
CA ASP A 372 33.61 -4.45 -22.00
C ASP A 372 34.70 -3.82 -21.12
N LEU A 373 34.52 -3.79 -19.81
CA LEU A 373 35.50 -3.24 -18.85
C LEU A 373 36.56 -4.26 -18.45
N LEU A 374 36.19 -5.55 -18.39
CA LEU A 374 37.04 -6.66 -17.92
C LEU A 374 38.36 -6.79 -18.69
N ARG A 375 38.39 -6.33 -19.94
CA ARG A 375 39.57 -6.37 -20.82
C ARG A 375 40.72 -5.43 -20.42
N LYS A 376 40.55 -4.59 -19.38
CA LYS A 376 41.52 -3.53 -19.05
C LYS A 376 42.46 -3.83 -17.89
N SER A 377 42.16 -4.79 -17.03
CA SER A 377 43.03 -5.13 -15.89
C SER A 377 42.66 -6.48 -15.26
N PRO A 378 43.56 -7.49 -15.26
CA PRO A 378 43.44 -8.62 -14.35
C PRO A 378 43.82 -8.14 -12.95
N ILE A 379 42.85 -7.64 -12.18
CA ILE A 379 43.09 -7.19 -10.81
C ILE A 379 43.22 -8.43 -9.92
N LEU A 380 44.47 -8.88 -9.75
CA LEU A 380 44.86 -9.82 -8.70
C LEU A 380 44.69 -9.16 -7.33
N PHE A 381 43.47 -9.22 -6.78
CA PHE A 381 43.24 -8.97 -5.37
C PHE A 381 43.90 -10.11 -4.58
N SER A 382 45.03 -9.83 -3.92
CA SER A 382 45.70 -10.84 -3.07
C SER A 382 44.82 -11.15 -1.87
N THR A 383 44.31 -12.38 -1.79
CA THR A 383 43.47 -12.88 -0.70
C THR A 383 43.88 -14.30 -0.33
N ASP A 384 45.16 -14.46 0.01
CA ASP A 384 45.83 -15.73 0.30
C ASP A 384 45.16 -16.53 1.44
N ASP A 385 44.48 -15.84 2.37
CA ASP A 385 43.66 -16.46 3.44
C ASP A 385 42.28 -16.97 2.96
N VAL A 386 41.76 -16.48 1.82
CA VAL A 386 40.39 -16.76 1.35
C VAL A 386 40.37 -17.89 0.32
N ASP A 387 41.43 -18.03 -0.48
CA ASP A 387 41.60 -19.12 -1.46
C ASP A 387 41.49 -20.52 -0.82
N LEU A 388 41.89 -20.65 0.46
CA LEU A 388 41.80 -21.89 1.23
C LEU A 388 40.36 -22.33 1.55
N VAL A 389 39.40 -21.40 1.53
CA VAL A 389 37.99 -21.67 1.85
C VAL A 389 37.16 -21.92 0.58
N TYR A 390 37.56 -21.30 -0.54
CA TYR A 390 36.80 -21.32 -1.79
C TYR A 390 37.71 -21.49 -3.02
N PRO A 391 38.08 -22.72 -3.42
CA PRO A 391 38.96 -22.94 -4.57
C PRO A 391 38.40 -22.39 -5.89
N ASP A 392 37.08 -22.37 -6.06
CA ASP A 392 36.41 -21.81 -7.24
C ASP A 392 36.58 -20.28 -7.38
N MET A 393 36.97 -19.57 -6.31
CA MET A 393 36.92 -18.11 -6.26
C MET A 393 37.81 -17.47 -7.32
N ARG A 394 39.01 -18.01 -7.58
CA ARG A 394 39.93 -17.52 -8.63
C ARG A 394 39.32 -17.64 -10.03
N ASN A 395 38.62 -18.75 -10.31
CA ASN A 395 37.96 -18.97 -11.60
C ASN A 395 36.80 -17.97 -11.76
N TYR A 396 35.96 -17.82 -10.73
CA TYR A 396 34.87 -16.85 -10.72
C TYR A 396 35.36 -15.41 -10.91
N MET A 397 36.44 -15.01 -10.25
CA MET A 397 37.00 -13.66 -10.38
C MET A 397 37.58 -13.39 -11.77
N THR A 398 37.91 -14.45 -12.53
CA THR A 398 38.48 -14.36 -13.88
C THR A 398 37.40 -14.39 -14.97
N ALA A 399 36.37 -15.24 -14.83
CA ALA A 399 35.39 -15.53 -15.89
C ALA A 399 33.91 -15.46 -15.45
N GLY A 400 33.63 -15.39 -14.15
CA GLY A 400 32.30 -15.56 -13.57
C GLY A 400 31.97 -17.03 -13.31
N PRO A 401 30.70 -17.35 -12.98
CA PRO A 401 30.24 -18.74 -12.90
C PRO A 401 30.33 -19.47 -14.24
N ASP A 402 30.55 -20.78 -14.21
CA ASP A 402 30.54 -21.61 -15.41
C ASP A 402 29.20 -21.51 -16.15
N GLY A 403 29.26 -21.18 -17.44
CA GLY A 403 28.08 -20.98 -18.29
C GLY A 403 27.44 -19.58 -18.22
N ALA A 404 27.99 -18.64 -17.43
CA ALA A 404 27.42 -17.30 -17.31
C ALA A 404 27.52 -16.47 -18.61
N ILE A 405 26.44 -15.78 -18.97
CA ILE A 405 26.36 -14.99 -20.20
C ILE A 405 27.07 -13.64 -20.00
N SER A 406 28.12 -13.38 -20.77
CA SER A 406 28.83 -12.09 -20.76
C SER A 406 28.08 -11.04 -21.56
N VAL A 407 27.70 -9.92 -20.93
CA VAL A 407 26.92 -8.84 -21.56
C VAL A 407 27.48 -7.44 -21.32
N SER A 408 27.33 -6.58 -22.33
CA SER A 408 27.53 -5.14 -22.19
C SER A 408 26.31 -4.40 -22.71
N VAL A 409 25.56 -3.79 -21.79
CA VAL A 409 24.47 -2.84 -22.10
C VAL A 409 24.95 -1.67 -22.96
N LYS A 410 26.19 -1.21 -22.74
CA LYS A 410 26.73 0.00 -23.36
C LYS A 410 27.12 -0.19 -24.83
N ASN A 411 27.60 -1.38 -25.16
CA ASN A 411 28.10 -1.73 -26.50
C ASN A 411 27.24 -2.83 -27.17
N GLU A 412 26.05 -3.08 -26.62
CA GLU A 412 25.03 -4.05 -27.08
C GLU A 412 25.52 -5.51 -27.21
N ILE A 413 26.61 -5.87 -26.51
CA ILE A 413 27.23 -7.21 -26.55
C ILE A 413 26.39 -8.20 -25.74
N GLY A 414 26.10 -9.37 -26.32
CA GLY A 414 25.48 -10.52 -25.66
C GLY A 414 24.00 -10.37 -25.31
N LEU A 415 23.38 -9.24 -25.67
CA LEU A 415 22.01 -8.92 -25.25
C LEU A 415 20.95 -9.83 -25.89
N ASP A 416 21.12 -10.23 -27.15
CA ASP A 416 20.15 -11.08 -27.83
C ASP A 416 20.25 -12.54 -27.34
N GLN A 417 21.46 -13.08 -27.18
CA GLN A 417 21.68 -14.37 -26.51
C GLN A 417 21.04 -14.39 -25.11
N LEU A 418 21.14 -13.29 -24.35
CA LEU A 418 20.49 -13.20 -23.04
C LEU A 418 18.95 -13.20 -23.15
N LYS A 419 18.35 -12.52 -24.13
CA LYS A 419 16.90 -12.53 -24.34
C LYS A 419 16.40 -13.95 -24.63
N ASP A 420 17.09 -14.67 -25.51
CA ASP A 420 16.71 -16.03 -25.90
C ASP A 420 16.70 -16.99 -24.69
N HIS A 421 17.78 -17.00 -23.90
CA HIS A 421 17.84 -17.82 -22.68
C HIS A 421 16.79 -17.39 -21.65
N VAL A 422 16.53 -16.08 -21.51
CA VAL A 422 15.46 -15.55 -20.64
C VAL A 422 14.07 -15.98 -21.11
N HIS A 423 13.84 -16.08 -22.42
CA HIS A 423 12.57 -16.59 -22.95
C HIS A 423 12.38 -18.06 -22.60
N ASP A 424 13.38 -18.92 -22.85
CA ASP A 424 13.32 -20.35 -22.55
C ASP A 424 13.12 -20.63 -21.05
N LEU A 425 13.83 -19.89 -20.18
CA LEU A 425 13.66 -19.95 -18.72
C LEU A 425 12.27 -19.48 -18.27
N LEU A 426 11.70 -18.46 -18.90
CA LEU A 426 10.35 -17.96 -18.56
C LEU A 426 9.23 -18.91 -19.02
N VAL A 427 9.39 -19.54 -20.19
CA VAL A 427 8.49 -20.62 -20.64
C VAL A 427 8.57 -21.82 -19.70
N SER A 428 9.80 -22.25 -19.35
CA SER A 428 10.03 -23.34 -18.38
C SER A 428 9.41 -23.05 -17.01
N GLN A 429 9.48 -21.80 -16.53
CA GLN A 429 8.84 -21.38 -15.28
C GLN A 429 7.30 -21.36 -15.40
N LEU A 430 6.74 -20.99 -16.57
CA LEU A 430 5.30 -21.02 -16.82
C LEU A 430 4.75 -22.45 -16.77
N GLU A 431 5.46 -23.41 -17.37
CA GLU A 431 5.11 -24.83 -17.29
C GLU A 431 5.21 -25.34 -15.85
N LYS A 432 6.24 -24.94 -15.10
CA LYS A 432 6.40 -25.27 -13.68
C LYS A 432 5.23 -24.76 -12.83
N ILE A 433 4.76 -23.53 -13.04
CA ILE A 433 3.58 -22.98 -12.35
C ILE A 433 2.31 -23.76 -12.76
N LYS A 434 2.06 -23.93 -14.06
CA LYS A 434 0.89 -24.68 -14.57
C LYS A 434 0.88 -26.12 -14.04
N ASN A 435 2.03 -26.76 -13.83
CA ASN A 435 2.12 -28.09 -13.22
C ASN A 435 1.92 -28.09 -11.70
N GLN A 436 2.12 -26.97 -11.00
CA GLN A 436 1.82 -26.81 -9.58
C GLN A 436 0.36 -26.47 -9.31
N GLU A 437 -0.36 -25.86 -10.25
CA GLU A 437 -1.81 -25.60 -10.15
C GLU A 437 -2.69 -26.84 -10.42
N ASN A 438 -2.13 -27.88 -11.02
CA ASN A 438 -2.83 -29.11 -11.42
C ASN A 438 -2.64 -30.31 -10.44
N ASN A 439 -1.94 -30.13 -9.32
CA ASN A 439 -1.66 -31.17 -8.31
C ASN A 439 -2.12 -30.74 -6.90
#